data_AF-A0A1G9ICF6-F1
#
_entry.id   AF-A0A1G9ICF6-F1
#
_cell.length_a   1.000
_cell.length_b   1.000
_cell.length_c   1.000
_cell.angle_alpha   90.00
_cell.angle_beta   90.00
_cell.angle_gamma   90.00
#
_symmetry.space_group_name_H-M   'P 1'
#
loop_
_entity.id
_entity.type
_entity.pdbx_description
1 polymer ?
#
loop_
_entity_poly.entity_id
_entity_poly.type
_entity_poly.pdbx_seq_one_letter_code
_entity_poly.pdbx_strand_id
1 'polypeptide(L)'
;MTIPGELDFVLDLLGYEWPNVDEDAVRDAAQLLRGLESDLRGTLDDLEARVNELGDGAKAQSVNALIRAWTDNRTANMDAVLDALPEVATGIDVLADAIVALKMKVIAELTITAAQIAAAAATAVVTGGLSVIGNAALIAARKKALDIATDIAMEEVLGQVASMVIEPLTGTITELAMSIAEAPIVSDGEATAATKLSYDLMEQIATALSDCGADQYDLCTTFAADVSALPLFAS
;
A
#
# COMPACT_ATOMS: atom_id res chain seq x y z
N MET A 1 -4.48 -18.12 0.19
CA MET A 1 -5.33 -19.33 -0.12
C MET A 1 -5.07 -19.79 -1.57
N THR A 2 -5.03 -21.09 -1.85
CA THR A 2 -4.81 -21.64 -3.21
C THR A 2 -6.03 -22.37 -3.76
N ILE A 3 -6.16 -22.45 -5.09
CA ILE A 3 -7.23 -23.22 -5.74
C ILE A 3 -6.92 -24.72 -5.56
N PRO A 4 -7.88 -25.56 -5.10
CA PRO A 4 -7.68 -27.00 -4.99
C PRO A 4 -7.34 -27.62 -6.35
N GLY A 5 -6.30 -28.47 -6.42
CA GLY A 5 -5.83 -29.08 -7.68
C GLY A 5 -6.85 -29.97 -8.42
N GLU A 6 -7.96 -30.34 -7.77
CA GLU A 6 -9.08 -31.01 -8.44
C GLU A 6 -9.83 -30.07 -9.42
N LEU A 7 -9.69 -28.75 -9.26
CA LEU A 7 -10.28 -27.73 -10.13
C LEU A 7 -9.33 -27.28 -11.25
N ASP A 8 -8.04 -27.63 -11.20
CA ASP A 8 -7.08 -27.33 -12.28
C ASP A 8 -7.51 -27.96 -13.59
N PHE A 9 -8.05 -29.19 -13.54
CA PHE A 9 -8.64 -29.83 -14.71
C PHE A 9 -9.76 -29.00 -15.37
N VAL A 10 -10.57 -28.30 -14.57
CA VAL A 10 -11.67 -27.47 -15.08
C VAL A 10 -11.14 -26.15 -15.61
N LEU A 11 -10.12 -25.56 -14.98
CA LEU A 11 -9.42 -24.37 -15.47
C LEU A 11 -8.73 -24.63 -16.82
N ASP A 12 -8.01 -25.75 -16.95
CA ASP A 12 -7.40 -26.20 -18.20
C ASP A 12 -8.45 -26.43 -19.29
N LEU A 13 -9.58 -27.05 -18.93
CA LEU A 13 -10.69 -27.29 -19.86
C LEU A 13 -11.37 -25.99 -20.32
N LEU A 14 -11.41 -24.98 -19.46
CA LEU A 14 -11.89 -23.63 -19.80
C LEU A 14 -10.79 -22.80 -20.48
N GLY A 15 -9.53 -23.24 -20.46
CA GLY A 15 -8.37 -22.50 -20.96
C GLY A 15 -8.20 -21.17 -20.24
N TYR A 16 -8.32 -21.18 -18.91
CA TYR A 16 -8.16 -20.01 -18.04
C TYR A 16 -6.96 -20.22 -17.13
N GLU A 17 -6.00 -19.30 -17.17
CA GLU A 17 -4.84 -19.30 -16.27
C GLU A 17 -5.13 -18.35 -15.12
N TRP A 18 -5.30 -18.89 -13.91
CA TRP A 18 -5.60 -18.09 -12.73
C TRP A 18 -4.33 -17.42 -12.19
N PRO A 19 -4.30 -16.09 -11.98
CA PRO A 19 -3.16 -15.45 -11.34
C PRO A 19 -3.12 -15.85 -9.86
N ASN A 20 -2.09 -16.58 -9.47
CA ASN A 20 -1.85 -17.02 -8.09
C ASN A 20 -1.32 -15.87 -7.22
N VAL A 21 -2.09 -14.80 -7.07
CA VAL A 21 -1.73 -13.70 -6.16
C VAL A 21 -1.86 -14.16 -4.71
N ASP A 22 -0.87 -13.88 -3.87
CA ASP A 22 -0.93 -14.16 -2.43
C ASP A 22 -1.54 -12.97 -1.68
N GLU A 23 -2.76 -13.13 -1.19
CA GLU A 23 -3.47 -12.06 -0.45
C GLU A 23 -2.85 -11.77 0.90
N ASP A 24 -2.17 -12.76 1.50
CA ASP A 24 -1.50 -12.57 2.78
C ASP A 24 -0.24 -11.72 2.56
N ALA A 25 0.49 -11.94 1.47
CA ALA A 25 1.59 -11.05 1.07
C ALA A 25 1.11 -9.61 0.76
N VAL A 26 -0.09 -9.43 0.22
CA VAL A 26 -0.69 -8.09 0.02
C VAL A 26 -1.01 -7.42 1.37
N ARG A 27 -1.53 -8.17 2.36
CA ARG A 27 -1.73 -7.67 3.73
C ARG A 27 -0.40 -7.34 4.43
N ASP A 28 0.64 -8.12 4.18
CA ASP A 28 1.97 -7.85 4.71
C ASP A 28 2.52 -6.51 4.16
N ALA A 29 2.26 -6.19 2.88
CA ALA A 29 2.60 -4.88 2.32
C ALA A 29 1.89 -3.73 3.06
N ALA A 30 0.60 -3.91 3.41
CA ALA A 30 -0.12 -2.93 4.23
C ALA A 30 0.47 -2.77 5.63
N GLN A 31 0.94 -3.86 6.24
CA GLN A 31 1.61 -3.82 7.54
C GLN A 31 2.97 -3.10 7.46
N LEU A 32 3.77 -3.39 6.44
CA LEU A 32 5.04 -2.69 6.20
C LEU A 32 4.83 -1.19 6.04
N LEU A 33 3.76 -0.76 5.35
CA LEU A 33 3.45 0.65 5.18
C LEU A 33 3.10 1.35 6.50
N ARG A 34 2.37 0.67 7.39
CA ARG A 34 2.10 1.17 8.76
C ARG A 34 3.36 1.20 9.62
N GLY A 35 4.26 0.23 9.45
CA GLY A 35 5.57 0.22 10.10
C GLY A 35 6.41 1.43 9.67
N LEU A 36 6.49 1.68 8.36
CA LEU A 36 7.19 2.83 7.81
C LEU A 36 6.64 4.15 8.37
N GLU A 37 5.32 4.31 8.45
CA GLU A 37 4.70 5.49 9.05
C GLU A 37 5.14 5.70 10.51
N SER A 38 5.04 4.65 11.33
CA SER A 38 5.43 4.69 12.74
C SER A 38 6.92 5.03 12.90
N ASP A 39 7.78 4.45 12.08
CA ASP A 39 9.23 4.65 12.15
C ASP A 39 9.60 6.08 11.72
N LEU A 40 9.04 6.57 10.62
CA LEU A 40 9.24 7.96 10.16
C LEU A 40 8.70 8.98 11.17
N ARG A 41 7.56 8.71 11.80
CA ARG A 41 7.03 9.56 12.88
C ARG A 41 7.98 9.58 14.07
N GLY A 42 8.55 8.44 14.42
CA GLY A 42 9.57 8.32 15.47
C GLY A 42 10.80 9.18 15.21
N THR A 43 11.38 9.15 14.00
CA THR A 43 12.57 9.98 13.69
C THR A 43 12.25 11.48 13.77
N LEU A 44 11.01 11.84 13.43
CA LEU A 44 10.52 13.19 13.52
C LEU A 44 10.32 13.62 14.97
N ASP A 45 9.66 12.83 15.80
CA ASP A 45 9.46 13.12 17.24
C ASP A 45 10.81 13.30 17.97
N ASP A 46 11.80 12.46 17.66
CA ASP A 46 13.15 12.57 18.23
C ASP A 46 13.84 13.89 17.81
N LEU A 47 13.68 14.31 16.56
CA LEU A 47 14.22 15.57 16.08
C LEU A 47 13.50 16.77 16.71
N GLU A 48 12.18 16.69 16.91
CA GLU A 48 11.41 17.72 17.60
C GLU A 48 11.87 17.93 19.04
N ALA A 49 12.14 16.84 19.77
CA ALA A 49 12.69 16.93 21.13
C ALA A 49 14.01 17.74 21.16
N ARG A 50 14.90 17.50 20.19
CA ARG A 50 16.18 18.21 20.07
C ARG A 50 16.03 19.66 19.63
N VAL A 51 15.06 19.96 18.76
CA VAL A 51 14.72 21.34 18.37
C VAL A 51 14.15 22.11 19.58
N ASN A 52 13.37 21.47 20.44
CA ASN A 52 12.86 22.08 21.67
C ASN A 52 14.00 22.36 22.67
N GLU A 53 14.97 21.44 22.82
CA GLU A 53 16.18 21.68 23.62
C GLU A 53 16.99 22.89 23.12
N LEU A 54 16.98 23.18 21.81
CA LEU A 54 17.57 24.39 21.25
C LEU A 54 16.92 25.66 21.81
N GLY A 55 15.60 25.69 21.85
CA GLY A 55 14.82 26.85 22.30
C GLY A 55 15.07 27.17 23.77
N ASP A 56 15.29 26.13 24.59
CA ASP A 56 15.64 26.29 26.00
C ASP A 56 17.10 26.73 26.20
N GLY A 57 18.03 26.22 25.37
CA GLY A 57 19.48 26.41 25.51
C GLY A 57 20.07 27.62 24.78
N ALA A 58 19.41 28.12 23.72
CA ALA A 58 19.89 29.26 22.93
C ALA A 58 18.83 30.36 22.84
N LYS A 59 19.29 31.62 22.98
CA LYS A 59 18.44 32.80 22.83
C LYS A 59 18.96 33.64 21.69
N ALA A 60 18.36 33.51 20.52
CA ALA A 60 18.65 34.37 19.39
C ALA A 60 17.42 34.47 18.49
N GLN A 61 17.23 35.62 17.84
CA GLN A 61 16.18 35.80 16.84
C GLN A 61 16.25 34.73 15.74
N SER A 62 17.45 34.35 15.30
CA SER A 62 17.67 33.30 14.30
C SER A 62 17.29 31.90 14.78
N VAL A 63 17.45 31.62 16.07
CA VAL A 63 17.02 30.36 16.68
C VAL A 63 15.51 30.27 16.72
N ASN A 64 14.84 31.35 17.13
CA ASN A 64 13.38 31.42 17.12
C ASN A 64 12.81 31.29 15.69
N ALA A 65 13.47 31.91 14.70
CA ALA A 65 13.11 31.76 13.29
C ALA A 65 13.24 30.31 12.81
N LEU A 66 14.31 29.61 13.20
CA LEU A 66 14.54 28.21 12.81
C LEU A 66 13.49 27.27 13.44
N ILE A 67 13.24 27.40 14.75
CA ILE A 67 12.24 26.58 15.47
C ILE A 67 10.86 26.77 14.85
N ARG A 68 10.50 28.02 14.53
CA ARG A 68 9.22 28.34 13.90
C ARG A 68 9.12 27.77 12.49
N ALA A 69 10.13 27.97 11.65
CA ALA A 69 10.18 27.38 10.31
C ALA A 69 10.09 25.84 10.35
N TRP A 70 10.78 25.21 11.30
CA TRP A 70 10.71 23.76 11.53
C TRP A 70 9.29 23.32 11.91
N THR A 71 8.69 23.96 12.91
CA THR A 71 7.36 23.62 13.42
C THR A 71 6.29 23.79 12.35
N ASP A 72 6.34 24.91 11.61
CA ASP A 72 5.40 25.21 10.53
C ASP A 72 5.56 24.18 9.40
N ASN A 73 6.79 23.84 9.00
CA ASN A 73 7.05 22.85 7.96
C ASN A 73 6.66 21.42 8.37
N ARG A 74 6.96 21.01 9.61
CA ARG A 74 6.59 19.69 10.13
C ARG A 74 5.07 19.52 10.12
N THR A 75 4.38 20.45 10.77
CA THR A 75 2.92 20.39 10.98
C THR A 75 2.16 20.49 9.66
N ALA A 76 2.63 21.33 8.73
CA ALA A 76 1.96 21.52 7.45
C ALA A 76 2.23 20.38 6.45
N ASN A 77 3.43 19.79 6.48
CA ASN A 77 3.91 18.98 5.36
C ASN A 77 4.19 17.53 5.76
N MET A 78 4.91 17.31 6.86
CA MET A 78 5.39 15.98 7.23
C MET A 78 4.28 15.17 7.91
N ASP A 79 3.54 15.79 8.83
CA ASP A 79 2.42 15.13 9.50
C ASP A 79 1.30 14.75 8.53
N ALA A 80 1.01 15.60 7.54
CA ALA A 80 0.00 15.33 6.51
C ALA A 80 0.33 14.07 5.67
N VAL A 81 1.61 13.84 5.37
CA VAL A 81 2.05 12.62 4.68
C VAL A 81 1.90 11.40 5.57
N LEU A 82 2.38 11.50 6.81
CA LEU A 82 2.31 10.40 7.75
C LEU A 82 0.87 10.01 8.06
N ASP A 83 -0.05 10.98 8.12
CA ASP A 83 -1.47 10.72 8.37
C ASP A 83 -2.17 10.03 7.18
N ALA A 84 -1.64 10.17 5.96
CA ALA A 84 -2.18 9.52 4.76
C ALA A 84 -1.72 8.06 4.61
N LEU A 85 -0.53 7.69 5.12
CA LEU A 85 0.02 6.33 4.96
C LEU A 85 -0.89 5.22 5.57
N PRO A 86 -1.52 5.38 6.74
CA PRO A 86 -2.45 4.39 7.29
C PRO A 86 -3.74 4.24 6.48
N GLU A 87 -4.21 5.30 5.83
CA GLU A 87 -5.38 5.24 4.94
C GLU A 87 -5.06 4.41 3.69
N VAL A 88 -3.89 4.65 3.10
CA VAL A 88 -3.36 3.85 2.00
C VAL A 88 -3.22 2.38 2.40
N ALA A 89 -2.64 2.11 3.56
CA ALA A 89 -2.51 0.75 4.08
C ALA A 89 -3.88 0.07 4.22
N THR A 90 -4.89 0.81 4.67
CA THR A 90 -6.27 0.32 4.76
C THR A 90 -6.85 0.00 3.39
N GLY A 91 -6.58 0.82 2.37
CA GLY A 91 -6.99 0.51 1.00
C GLY A 91 -6.32 -0.73 0.42
N ILE A 92 -5.05 -1.00 0.79
CA ILE A 92 -4.34 -2.24 0.43
C ILE A 92 -4.97 -3.46 1.13
N ASP A 93 -5.41 -3.35 2.38
CA ASP A 93 -6.13 -4.44 3.06
C ASP A 93 -7.46 -4.77 2.35
N VAL A 94 -8.20 -3.75 1.92
CA VAL A 94 -9.45 -3.97 1.16
C VAL A 94 -9.16 -4.66 -0.18
N LEU A 95 -8.05 -4.32 -0.84
CA LEU A 95 -7.60 -5.02 -2.04
C LEU A 95 -7.32 -6.52 -1.74
N ALA A 96 -6.66 -6.83 -0.63
CA ALA A 96 -6.43 -8.22 -0.24
C ALA A 96 -7.74 -8.99 -0.02
N ASP A 97 -8.70 -8.39 0.69
CA ASP A 97 -10.02 -8.99 0.94
C ASP A 97 -10.81 -9.22 -0.35
N ALA A 98 -10.72 -8.27 -1.28
CA ALA A 98 -11.29 -8.38 -2.60
C ALA A 98 -10.73 -9.56 -3.41
N ILE A 99 -9.40 -9.75 -3.39
CA ILE A 99 -8.76 -10.89 -4.07
C ILE A 99 -9.26 -12.21 -3.48
N VAL A 100 -9.38 -12.32 -2.15
CA VAL A 100 -9.94 -13.52 -1.48
C VAL A 100 -11.38 -13.78 -1.94
N ALA A 101 -12.22 -12.74 -1.96
CA ALA A 101 -13.62 -12.86 -2.37
C ALA A 101 -13.75 -13.32 -3.83
N LEU A 102 -12.88 -12.81 -4.70
CA LEU A 102 -12.81 -13.21 -6.10
C LEU A 102 -12.41 -14.69 -6.25
N LYS A 103 -11.37 -15.14 -5.54
CA LYS A 103 -10.98 -16.56 -5.54
C LYS A 103 -12.10 -17.47 -5.07
N MET A 104 -12.83 -17.10 -4.02
CA MET A 104 -13.97 -17.91 -3.54
C MET A 104 -15.08 -18.03 -4.59
N LYS A 105 -15.41 -16.93 -5.29
CA LYS A 105 -16.40 -16.96 -6.37
C LYS A 105 -15.98 -17.89 -7.51
N VAL A 106 -14.73 -17.77 -7.95
CA VAL A 106 -14.15 -18.61 -9.01
C VAL A 106 -14.18 -20.08 -8.61
N ILE A 107 -13.76 -20.42 -7.39
CA ILE A 107 -13.80 -21.79 -6.87
C ILE A 107 -15.24 -22.35 -6.89
N ALA A 108 -16.24 -21.55 -6.49
CA ALA A 108 -17.64 -21.96 -6.52
C ALA A 108 -18.13 -22.26 -7.95
N GLU A 109 -17.81 -21.38 -8.91
CA GLU A 109 -18.19 -21.57 -10.32
C GLU A 109 -17.50 -22.77 -10.97
N LEU A 110 -16.22 -22.98 -10.68
CA LEU A 110 -15.46 -24.14 -11.15
C LEU A 110 -16.04 -25.43 -10.58
N THR A 111 -16.43 -25.45 -9.30
CA THR A 111 -17.06 -26.61 -8.65
C THR A 111 -18.41 -26.96 -9.31
N ILE A 112 -19.24 -25.96 -9.59
CA ILE A 112 -20.52 -26.16 -10.30
C ILE A 112 -20.27 -26.70 -11.71
N THR A 113 -19.28 -26.14 -12.41
CA THR A 113 -18.92 -26.56 -13.76
C THR A 113 -18.39 -28.00 -13.78
N ALA A 114 -17.55 -28.38 -12.80
CA ALA A 114 -17.08 -29.75 -12.62
C ALA A 114 -18.24 -30.74 -12.45
N ALA A 115 -19.20 -30.41 -11.58
CA ALA A 115 -20.38 -31.24 -11.35
C ALA A 115 -21.23 -31.40 -12.61
N GLN A 116 -21.39 -30.33 -13.40
CA GLN A 116 -22.12 -30.37 -14.68
C GLN A 116 -21.42 -31.26 -15.71
N ILE A 117 -20.09 -31.17 -15.81
CA ILE A 117 -19.29 -32.03 -16.69
C ILE A 117 -19.40 -33.49 -16.25
N ALA A 118 -19.30 -33.78 -14.95
CA ALA A 118 -19.44 -35.13 -14.41
C ALA A 118 -20.83 -35.72 -14.69
N ALA A 119 -21.89 -34.94 -14.51
CA ALA A 119 -23.25 -35.34 -14.84
C ALA A 119 -23.43 -35.61 -16.35
N ALA A 120 -22.89 -34.72 -17.19
CA ALA A 120 -22.90 -34.91 -18.64
C ALA A 120 -22.14 -36.20 -19.04
N ALA A 121 -20.97 -36.45 -18.46
CA ALA A 121 -20.19 -37.66 -18.69
C ALA A 121 -20.92 -38.93 -18.25
N ALA A 122 -21.59 -38.92 -17.09
CA ALA A 122 -22.41 -40.03 -16.62
C ALA A 122 -23.55 -40.37 -17.60
N THR A 123 -24.19 -39.35 -18.20
CA THR A 123 -25.22 -39.54 -19.24
C THR A 123 -24.64 -39.92 -20.61
N ALA A 124 -23.39 -39.56 -20.90
CA ALA A 124 -22.68 -39.89 -22.13
C ALA A 124 -22.36 -41.39 -22.24
N VAL A 125 -22.02 -42.02 -21.12
CA VAL A 125 -21.75 -43.47 -21.04
C VAL A 125 -23.01 -44.28 -21.38
N VAL A 126 -24.19 -43.78 -21.00
CA VAL A 126 -25.49 -44.40 -21.31
C VAL A 126 -25.87 -44.24 -22.79
N THR A 127 -25.35 -43.23 -23.49
CA THR A 127 -25.70 -42.87 -24.88
C THR A 127 -24.61 -43.19 -25.92
N GLY A 128 -23.55 -43.90 -25.53
CA GLY A 128 -22.52 -44.39 -26.46
C GLY A 128 -21.40 -43.39 -26.76
N GLY A 129 -21.08 -42.48 -25.85
CA GLY A 129 -19.85 -41.66 -25.90
C GLY A 129 -19.87 -40.46 -26.85
N LEU A 130 -20.91 -40.30 -27.68
CA LEU A 130 -21.06 -39.15 -28.58
C LEU A 130 -21.32 -37.82 -27.86
N SER A 131 -21.78 -37.83 -26.60
CA SER A 131 -22.01 -36.59 -25.84
C SER A 131 -20.77 -36.09 -25.07
N VAL A 132 -19.67 -36.86 -25.02
CA VAL A 132 -18.40 -36.43 -24.38
C VAL A 132 -17.74 -35.30 -25.19
N ILE A 133 -18.01 -35.23 -26.50
CA ILE A 133 -17.49 -34.20 -27.42
C ILE A 133 -18.43 -32.96 -27.46
N GLY A 134 -19.64 -33.05 -26.89
CA GLY A 134 -20.77 -32.17 -27.24
C GLY A 134 -20.95 -30.88 -26.43
N ASN A 135 -20.24 -30.68 -25.32
CA ASN A 135 -20.52 -29.53 -24.46
C ASN A 135 -19.60 -28.33 -24.69
N ALA A 136 -18.99 -28.20 -25.88
CA ALA A 136 -18.19 -27.02 -26.25
C ALA A 136 -18.97 -25.70 -26.08
N ALA A 137 -20.27 -25.68 -26.38
CA ALA A 137 -21.12 -24.51 -26.17
C ALA A 137 -21.35 -24.20 -24.67
N LEU A 138 -21.50 -25.23 -23.83
CA LEU A 138 -21.64 -25.08 -22.38
C LEU A 138 -20.33 -24.59 -21.76
N ILE A 139 -19.20 -25.17 -22.16
CA ILE A 139 -17.85 -24.78 -21.71
C ILE A 139 -17.58 -23.33 -22.13
N ALA A 140 -17.86 -22.96 -23.38
CA ALA A 140 -17.70 -21.59 -23.86
C ALA A 140 -18.62 -20.60 -23.11
N ALA A 141 -19.86 -20.98 -22.81
CA ALA A 141 -20.78 -20.15 -22.03
C ALA A 141 -20.30 -19.96 -20.58
N ARG A 142 -19.74 -21.01 -19.96
CA ARG A 142 -19.18 -20.95 -18.61
C ARG A 142 -17.90 -20.11 -18.55
N LYS A 143 -17.00 -20.28 -19.52
CA LYS A 143 -15.80 -19.44 -19.67
C LYS A 143 -16.20 -17.96 -19.72
N LYS A 144 -17.15 -17.63 -20.61
CA LYS A 144 -17.62 -16.25 -20.75
C LYS A 144 -18.29 -15.72 -19.49
N ALA A 145 -19.01 -16.55 -18.75
CA ALA A 145 -19.61 -16.14 -17.47
C ALA A 145 -18.55 -15.85 -16.41
N LEU A 146 -17.51 -16.70 -16.33
CA LEU A 146 -16.38 -16.52 -15.43
C LEU A 146 -15.58 -15.26 -15.78
N ASP A 147 -15.32 -15.01 -17.07
CA ASP A 147 -14.64 -13.81 -17.55
C ASP A 147 -15.43 -12.56 -17.13
N ILE A 148 -16.74 -12.50 -17.41
CA ILE A 148 -17.60 -11.36 -17.04
C ILE A 148 -17.64 -11.15 -15.52
N ALA A 149 -17.78 -12.23 -14.74
CA ALA A 149 -17.85 -12.13 -13.28
C ALA A 149 -16.53 -11.62 -12.68
N THR A 150 -15.40 -12.06 -13.25
CA THR A 150 -14.06 -11.63 -12.83
C THR A 150 -13.82 -10.18 -13.23
N ASP A 151 -14.16 -9.79 -14.46
CA ASP A 151 -14.01 -8.41 -14.95
C ASP A 151 -14.81 -7.41 -14.10
N ILE A 152 -16.08 -7.71 -13.80
CA ILE A 152 -16.92 -6.85 -12.95
C ILE A 152 -16.31 -6.70 -11.55
N ALA A 153 -15.84 -7.81 -10.97
CA ALA A 153 -15.22 -7.77 -9.66
C ALA A 153 -13.90 -6.98 -9.70
N MET A 154 -13.08 -7.15 -10.73
CA MET A 154 -11.85 -6.38 -10.90
C MET A 154 -12.13 -4.88 -11.07
N GLU A 155 -13.13 -4.49 -11.86
CA GLU A 155 -13.53 -3.08 -12.02
C GLU A 155 -13.99 -2.47 -10.68
N GLU A 156 -14.81 -3.18 -9.91
CA GLU A 156 -15.26 -2.73 -8.58
C GLU A 156 -14.08 -2.53 -7.61
N VAL A 157 -13.14 -3.47 -7.63
CA VAL A 157 -11.95 -3.44 -6.78
C VAL A 157 -10.98 -2.34 -7.20
N LEU A 158 -10.72 -2.19 -8.50
CA LEU A 158 -9.91 -1.09 -9.03
C LEU A 158 -10.52 0.27 -8.71
N GLY A 159 -11.85 0.39 -8.78
CA GLY A 159 -12.56 1.61 -8.39
C GLY A 159 -12.38 1.93 -6.90
N GLN A 160 -12.60 0.94 -6.03
CA GLN A 160 -12.40 1.10 -4.58
C GLN A 160 -10.95 1.46 -4.25
N VAL A 161 -9.97 0.74 -4.81
CA VAL A 161 -8.53 1.01 -4.61
C VAL A 161 -8.14 2.38 -5.16
N ALA A 162 -8.66 2.78 -6.32
CA ALA A 162 -8.38 4.10 -6.87
C ALA A 162 -8.80 5.21 -5.90
N SER A 163 -10.01 5.12 -5.34
CA SER A 163 -10.51 6.12 -4.39
C SER A 163 -9.89 6.05 -2.99
N MET A 164 -9.50 4.87 -2.51
CA MET A 164 -8.92 4.71 -1.16
C MET A 164 -7.40 4.85 -1.11
N VAL A 165 -6.70 4.64 -2.23
CA VAL A 165 -5.22 4.60 -2.27
C VAL A 165 -4.67 5.62 -3.25
N ILE A 166 -5.08 5.54 -4.51
CA ILE A 166 -4.44 6.30 -5.60
C ILE A 166 -4.76 7.79 -5.50
N GLU A 167 -6.04 8.14 -5.30
CA GLU A 167 -6.49 9.52 -5.18
C GLU A 167 -5.86 10.23 -3.97
N PRO A 168 -5.90 9.67 -2.73
CA PRO A 168 -5.22 10.27 -1.58
C PRO A 168 -3.71 10.44 -1.81
N LEU A 169 -2.99 9.41 -2.25
CA LEU A 169 -1.55 9.50 -2.51
C LEU A 169 -1.21 10.58 -3.53
N THR A 170 -1.96 10.64 -4.63
CA THR A 170 -1.69 11.64 -5.69
C THR A 170 -1.96 13.05 -5.18
N GLY A 171 -3.04 13.23 -4.41
CA GLY A 171 -3.37 14.49 -3.75
C GLY A 171 -2.27 14.92 -2.78
N THR A 172 -1.96 14.08 -1.80
CA THR A 172 -0.96 14.36 -0.76
C THR A 172 0.43 14.58 -1.34
N ILE A 173 0.89 13.78 -2.30
CA ILE A 173 2.20 13.98 -2.95
C ILE A 173 2.24 15.33 -3.69
N THR A 174 1.15 15.70 -4.37
CA THR A 174 1.07 16.96 -5.11
C THR A 174 1.04 18.16 -4.16
N GLU A 175 0.24 18.09 -3.09
CA GLU A 175 0.18 19.11 -2.05
C GLU A 175 1.53 19.24 -1.33
N LEU A 176 2.18 18.12 -0.99
CA LEU A 176 3.51 18.09 -0.39
C LEU A 176 4.56 18.71 -1.33
N ALA A 177 4.56 18.33 -2.61
CA ALA A 177 5.53 18.87 -3.56
C ALA A 177 5.40 20.39 -3.69
N MET A 178 4.17 20.91 -3.66
CA MET A 178 3.93 22.36 -3.63
C MET A 178 4.33 22.98 -2.29
N SER A 179 4.02 22.33 -1.17
CA SER A 179 4.25 22.88 0.16
C SER A 179 5.73 22.88 0.56
N ILE A 180 6.49 21.85 0.17
CA ILE A 180 7.96 21.83 0.29
C ILE A 180 8.58 22.91 -0.61
N ALA A 181 8.07 23.09 -1.83
CA ALA A 181 8.56 24.11 -2.74
C ALA A 181 8.31 25.54 -2.22
N GLU A 182 7.22 25.75 -1.48
CA GLU A 182 6.83 27.03 -0.92
C GLU A 182 7.29 27.23 0.55
N ALA A 183 7.81 26.18 1.19
CA ALA A 183 8.26 26.21 2.57
C ALA A 183 9.40 27.24 2.76
N PRO A 184 9.20 28.28 3.59
CA PRO A 184 10.25 29.25 3.86
C PRO A 184 11.40 28.58 4.64
N ILE A 185 12.61 28.63 4.07
CA ILE A 185 13.84 28.11 4.72
C ILE A 185 14.18 28.91 5.99
N VAL A 186 13.69 30.16 6.11
CA VAL A 186 13.85 31.03 7.27
C VAL A 186 12.55 31.82 7.46
N SER A 187 11.99 31.81 8.68
CA SER A 187 10.81 32.62 9.04
C SER A 187 11.19 33.92 9.76
N ASP A 188 10.23 34.83 9.95
CA ASP A 188 10.43 35.97 10.85
C ASP A 188 10.57 35.46 12.31
N GLY A 189 11.76 35.67 12.89
CA GLY A 189 12.04 35.34 14.28
C GLY A 189 11.70 36.49 15.23
N GLU A 190 11.18 36.18 16.41
CA GLU A 190 10.93 37.18 17.45
C GLU A 190 12.25 37.80 17.96
N ALA A 191 12.26 39.13 18.09
CA ALA A 191 13.43 39.86 18.57
C ALA A 191 13.75 39.51 20.03
N THR A 192 14.99 39.08 20.29
CA THR A 192 15.45 38.71 21.63
C THR A 192 16.23 39.85 22.28
N ALA A 193 15.95 40.19 23.55
CA ALA A 193 16.67 41.22 24.29
C ALA A 193 18.15 40.89 24.60
N ALA A 194 18.54 39.62 24.45
CA ALA A 194 19.92 39.16 24.63
C ALA A 194 20.22 37.99 23.68
N THR A 195 21.39 38.00 23.05
CA THR A 195 21.88 36.91 22.20
C THR A 195 22.77 35.96 23.01
N LYS A 196 22.35 34.70 23.14
CA LYS A 196 23.15 33.59 23.68
C LYS A 196 23.13 32.46 22.66
N LEU A 197 24.27 32.23 22.02
CA LEU A 197 24.49 31.15 21.08
C LEU A 197 25.51 30.20 21.68
N SER A 198 25.15 28.92 21.77
CA SER A 198 26.08 27.83 22.07
C SER A 198 26.45 27.17 20.75
N TYR A 199 27.75 27.14 20.43
CA TYR A 199 28.23 26.44 19.24
C TYR A 199 27.95 24.93 19.34
N ASP A 200 28.23 24.35 20.51
CA ASP A 200 28.01 22.93 20.79
C ASP A 200 26.53 22.52 20.61
N LEU A 201 25.59 23.40 20.97
CA LEU A 201 24.15 23.13 20.81
C LEU A 201 23.72 23.21 19.34
N MET A 202 24.26 24.17 18.58
CA MET A 202 24.03 24.25 17.13
C MET A 202 24.62 23.06 16.39
N GLU A 203 25.81 22.60 16.79
CA GLU A 203 26.44 21.40 16.24
C GLU A 203 25.60 20.15 16.53
N GLN A 204 25.12 19.98 17.76
CA GLN A 204 24.24 18.85 18.12
C GLN A 204 22.96 18.78 17.27
N ILE A 205 22.36 19.92 16.94
CA ILE A 205 21.13 19.96 16.14
C ILE A 205 21.42 19.78 14.66
N ALA A 206 22.53 20.32 14.17
CA ALA A 206 22.97 20.04 12.81
C ALA A 206 23.24 18.54 12.61
N THR A 207 23.87 17.89 13.59
CA THR A 207 24.03 16.43 13.63
C THR A 207 22.68 15.73 13.67
N ALA A 208 21.76 16.15 14.55
CA ALA A 208 20.44 15.54 14.64
C ALA A 208 19.60 15.66 13.36
N LEU A 209 19.67 16.80 12.67
CA LEU A 209 19.03 17.00 11.37
C LEU A 209 19.64 16.07 10.30
N SER A 210 20.98 15.95 10.30
CA SER A 210 21.68 15.05 9.39
C SER A 210 21.34 13.59 9.65
N ASP A 211 21.30 13.18 10.92
CA ASP A 211 20.99 11.82 11.34
C ASP A 211 19.54 11.48 11.01
N CYS A 212 18.58 12.36 11.32
CA CYS A 212 17.17 12.17 10.97
C CYS A 212 16.98 11.97 9.46
N GLY A 213 17.68 12.75 8.61
CA GLY A 213 17.62 12.57 7.16
C GLY A 213 18.23 11.25 6.67
N ALA A 214 19.34 10.81 7.29
CA ALA A 214 19.96 9.52 6.98
C ALA A 214 19.07 8.35 7.40
N ASP A 215 18.49 8.42 8.60
CA ASP A 215 17.58 7.41 9.14
C ASP A 215 16.33 7.29 8.25
N GLN A 216 15.73 8.41 7.83
CA GLN A 216 14.59 8.39 6.90
C GLN A 216 14.92 7.76 5.54
N TYR A 217 16.11 8.02 5.00
CA TYR A 217 16.57 7.37 3.78
C TYR A 217 16.72 5.86 3.98
N ASP A 218 17.37 5.44 5.05
CA ASP A 218 17.58 4.02 5.37
C ASP A 218 16.24 3.29 5.62
N LEU A 219 15.29 3.91 6.30
CA LEU A 219 13.93 3.39 6.48
C LEU A 219 13.22 3.20 5.14
N CYS A 220 13.28 4.18 4.24
CA CYS A 220 12.63 4.07 2.93
C CYS A 220 13.29 3.01 2.04
N THR A 221 14.62 2.88 2.09
CA THR A 221 15.32 1.82 1.33
C THR A 221 15.02 0.43 1.88
N THR A 222 14.93 0.29 3.21
CA THR A 222 14.55 -0.96 3.87
C THR A 222 13.12 -1.34 3.52
N PHE A 223 12.18 -0.41 3.64
CA PHE A 223 10.79 -0.62 3.22
C PHE A 223 10.70 -1.05 1.75
N ALA A 224 11.42 -0.39 0.84
CA ALA A 224 11.41 -0.76 -0.57
C ALA A 224 11.98 -2.17 -0.79
N ALA A 225 13.03 -2.55 -0.06
CA ALA A 225 13.59 -3.90 -0.10
C ALA A 225 12.59 -4.93 0.43
N ASP A 226 11.95 -4.68 1.57
CA ASP A 226 10.98 -5.59 2.19
C ASP A 226 9.76 -5.78 1.32
N VAL A 227 9.19 -4.71 0.77
CA VAL A 227 8.07 -4.78 -0.18
C VAL A 227 8.46 -5.57 -1.43
N SER A 228 9.67 -5.36 -1.97
CA SER A 228 10.14 -6.09 -3.15
C SER A 228 10.38 -7.59 -2.90
N ALA A 229 10.63 -7.96 -1.65
CA ALA A 229 10.86 -9.34 -1.23
C ALA A 229 9.56 -10.10 -0.94
N LEU A 230 8.41 -9.42 -0.89
CA LEU A 230 7.13 -10.06 -0.63
C LEU A 230 6.77 -11.05 -1.75
N PRO A 231 6.32 -12.27 -1.41
CA PRO A 231 5.94 -13.29 -2.37
C PRO A 231 4.54 -13.01 -2.94
N LEU A 232 4.36 -11.89 -3.64
CA LEU A 232 3.05 -11.46 -4.18
C LEU A 232 2.43 -12.47 -5.15
N PHE A 233 3.26 -13.29 -5.80
CA PHE A 233 2.82 -14.38 -6.65
C PHE A 233 3.25 -15.70 -6.00
N ALA A 234 2.29 -16.51 -5.59
CA ALA A 234 2.53 -17.87 -5.13
C ALA A 234 2.96 -18.74 -6.31
N SER A 235 4.10 -19.42 -6.16
CA SER A 235 4.62 -20.41 -7.11
C SER A 235 3.84 -21.73 -7.07
#